data_AF-W2J256-F1
#
_entry.id   AF-W2J256-F1
#
_cell.length_a   1.000
_cell.length_b   1.000
_cell.length_c   1.000
_cell.angle_alpha   90.00
_cell.angle_beta   90.00
_cell.angle_gamma   90.00
#
_symmetry.space_group_name_H-M   'P 1'
#
loop_
_entity.id
_entity.type
_entity.pdbx_description
1 polymer ?
#
loop_
_entity_poly.entity_id
_entity_poly.type
_entity_poly.pdbx_seq_one_letter_code
_entity_poly.pdbx_strand_id
1 'polypeptide(L)'
;MWSRNVNRIGVYVNAKYDREMNLLLNTTSRHAVELVKQQYDFACLSTTEYKYYPLGPYVMLQYTACTDKDLPDEYMVNPDDWTCSCVFSVTRLLPCRHIIYYRKATTSQYAHYENVH
;
A
#
# COMPACT_ATOMS: atom_id res chain seq x y z
N MET A 1 -32.97 20.61 9.69
CA MET A 1 -32.07 19.73 8.92
C MET A 1 -32.41 18.29 9.25
N TRP A 2 -32.94 17.51 8.30
CA TRP A 2 -33.19 16.07 8.51
C TRP A 2 -31.86 15.32 8.49
N SER A 3 -31.49 14.75 9.63
CA SER A 3 -30.32 13.87 9.72
C SER A 3 -30.71 12.50 9.17
N ARG A 4 -30.24 12.18 7.96
CA ARG A 4 -30.35 10.83 7.40
C ARG A 4 -29.37 9.93 8.14
N ASN A 5 -29.85 9.16 9.11
CA ASN A 5 -29.08 8.07 9.67
C ASN A 5 -29.15 6.87 8.71
N VAL A 6 -28.07 6.65 7.96
CA VAL A 6 -27.92 5.46 7.11
C VAL A 6 -27.29 4.37 7.97
N ASN A 7 -28.11 3.47 8.53
CA ASN A 7 -27.60 2.23 9.08
C ASN A 7 -27.05 1.38 7.92
N ARG A 8 -25.73 1.21 7.87
CA ARG A 8 -25.04 0.45 6.81
C ARG A 8 -25.31 -1.05 6.97
N ILE A 9 -26.38 -1.53 6.35
CA ILE A 9 -26.69 -2.96 6.22
C ILE A 9 -25.67 -3.60 5.26
N GLY A 10 -25.04 -4.71 5.65
CA GLY A 10 -24.21 -5.53 4.75
C GLY A 10 -22.69 -5.29 4.78
N VAL A 11 -22.10 -4.94 5.93
CA VAL A 11 -20.63 -4.94 6.08
C VAL A 11 -20.10 -6.37 6.04
N TYR A 12 -19.29 -6.70 5.03
CA TYR A 12 -18.64 -8.00 4.92
C TYR A 12 -17.29 -7.96 5.62
N VAL A 13 -17.13 -8.74 6.69
CA VAL A 13 -15.87 -8.82 7.45
C VAL A 13 -15.24 -10.18 7.19
N ASN A 14 -14.00 -10.15 6.70
CA ASN A 14 -13.16 -11.33 6.59
C ASN A 14 -12.21 -11.35 7.79
N ALA A 15 -12.35 -12.38 8.65
CA ALA A 15 -11.53 -12.55 9.86
C ALA A 15 -10.02 -12.71 9.57
N LYS A 16 -9.65 -13.08 8.34
CA LYS A 16 -8.24 -13.18 7.92
C LYS A 16 -7.64 -11.85 7.45
N TYR A 17 -8.47 -10.83 7.27
CA TYR A 17 -8.05 -9.51 6.81
C TYR A 17 -7.93 -8.58 8.00
N ASP A 18 -6.93 -7.71 7.96
CA ASP A 18 -6.84 -6.60 8.90
C ASP A 18 -7.87 -5.51 8.56
N ARG A 19 -7.82 -4.41 9.31
CA ARG A 19 -8.74 -3.28 9.14
C ARG A 19 -8.65 -2.66 7.75
N GLU A 20 -7.46 -2.51 7.18
CA GLU A 20 -7.25 -1.86 5.89
C GLU A 20 -7.80 -2.72 4.76
N MET A 21 -7.51 -4.02 4.78
CA MET A 21 -8.03 -4.98 3.80
C MET A 21 -9.55 -5.16 3.92
N ASN A 22 -10.10 -5.16 5.14
CA ASN A 22 -11.56 -5.17 5.32
C ASN A 22 -12.23 -3.88 4.85
N LEU A 23 -11.59 -2.72 5.02
CA LEU A 23 -12.10 -1.48 4.44
C LEU A 23 -12.15 -1.58 2.92
N LEU A 24 -11.07 -2.04 2.29
CA LEU A 24 -11.00 -2.24 0.84
C LEU A 24 -12.08 -3.21 0.34
N LEU A 25 -12.32 -4.30 1.08
CA LEU A 25 -13.36 -5.30 0.79
C LEU A 25 -14.77 -4.73 0.78
N ASN A 26 -15.00 -3.68 1.57
CA ASN A 26 -16.29 -3.04 1.69
C ASN A 26 -16.46 -1.82 0.77
N THR A 27 -15.41 -1.43 0.02
CA THR A 27 -15.43 -0.27 -0.90
C THR A 27 -15.20 -0.65 -2.35
N THR A 28 -14.64 -1.83 -2.63
CA THR A 28 -14.28 -2.27 -3.97
C THR A 28 -14.82 -3.67 -4.28
N SER A 29 -14.66 -4.13 -5.52
CA SER A 29 -15.07 -5.48 -5.90
C SER A 29 -14.17 -6.54 -5.26
N ARG A 30 -14.74 -7.71 -4.97
CA ARG A 30 -13.98 -8.84 -4.40
C ARG A 30 -12.75 -9.21 -5.25
N HIS A 31 -12.87 -9.16 -6.58
CA HIS A 31 -11.76 -9.42 -7.48
C HIS A 31 -10.60 -8.42 -7.30
N ALA A 32 -10.90 -7.12 -7.17
CA ALA A 32 -9.89 -6.10 -6.92
C ALA A 32 -9.18 -6.34 -5.58
N VAL A 33 -9.94 -6.72 -4.55
CA VAL A 33 -9.41 -7.03 -3.21
C VAL A 33 -8.45 -8.22 -3.25
N GLU A 34 -8.79 -9.27 -4.00
CA GLU A 34 -7.94 -10.45 -4.15
C GLU A 34 -6.62 -10.12 -4.86
N LEU A 35 -6.64 -9.24 -5.87
CA LEU A 35 -5.42 -8.75 -6.54
C LEU A 35 -4.56 -7.90 -5.59
N VAL A 36 -5.18 -6.99 -4.83
CA VAL A 36 -4.47 -6.15 -3.86
C VAL A 36 -3.91 -6.98 -2.72
N LYS A 37 -4.62 -8.01 -2.26
CA LYS A 37 -4.15 -8.90 -1.17
C LYS A 37 -2.80 -9.52 -1.48
N GLN A 38 -2.58 -9.96 -2.72
CA GLN A 38 -1.28 -10.51 -3.14
C GLN A 38 -0.16 -9.48 -3.04
N GLN A 39 -0.42 -8.23 -3.42
CA GLN A 39 0.54 -7.14 -3.29
C GLN A 39 0.76 -6.74 -1.82
N TYR A 40 -0.32 -6.70 -1.03
CA TYR A 40 -0.33 -6.35 0.37
C TYR A 40 0.48 -7.34 1.20
N ASP A 41 0.27 -8.64 0.98
CA ASP A 41 0.99 -9.70 1.68
C ASP A 41 2.48 -9.60 1.45
N PHE A 42 2.88 -9.44 0.19
CA PHE A 42 4.29 -9.27 -0.15
C PHE A 42 4.90 -8.03 0.52
N ALA A 43 4.20 -6.90 0.48
CA ALA A 43 4.66 -5.65 1.10
C ALA A 43 4.76 -5.75 2.64
N CYS A 44 4.02 -6.64 3.27
CA CYS A 44 4.02 -6.83 4.72
C CYS A 44 4.95 -7.96 5.20
N LEU A 45 5.62 -8.69 4.30
CA LEU A 45 6.61 -9.69 4.70
C LEU A 45 7.80 -9.00 5.40
N SER A 46 8.26 -9.57 6.51
CA SER A 46 9.44 -9.08 7.24
C SER A 46 10.73 -9.17 6.43
N THR A 47 10.76 -10.00 5.40
CA THR A 47 11.89 -10.15 4.48
C THR A 47 11.89 -9.13 3.34
N THR A 48 10.78 -8.43 3.14
CA THR A 48 10.65 -7.44 2.07
C THR A 48 11.19 -6.11 2.58
N GLU A 49 12.28 -5.65 2.01
CA GLU A 49 12.88 -4.35 2.32
C GLU A 49 13.09 -3.56 1.02
N TYR A 50 12.56 -2.34 1.00
CA TYR A 50 12.84 -1.36 -0.05
C TYR A 50 13.73 -0.26 0.51
N LYS A 51 14.79 0.06 -0.23
CA LYS A 51 15.49 1.34 -0.05
C LYS A 51 14.70 2.41 -0.78
N TYR A 52 14.63 3.62 -0.22
CA TYR A 52 13.97 4.71 -0.90
C TYR A 52 14.62 6.06 -0.62
N TYR A 53 14.57 6.94 -1.61
CA TYR A 53 15.13 8.28 -1.54
C TYR A 53 14.29 9.28 -2.34
N PRO A 54 14.25 10.56 -1.92
CA PRO A 54 13.49 11.59 -2.64
C PRO A 54 14.14 11.92 -3.98
N LEU A 55 13.32 12.14 -5.00
CA LEU A 55 13.70 12.56 -6.35
C LEU A 55 12.72 13.63 -6.84
N GLY A 56 12.96 14.88 -6.42
CA GLY A 56 12.03 15.98 -6.66
C GLY A 56 10.69 15.73 -5.93
N PRO A 57 9.54 15.84 -6.61
CA PRO A 57 8.23 15.54 -6.00
C PRO A 57 7.96 14.03 -5.88
N TYR A 58 8.84 13.18 -6.41
CA TYR A 58 8.68 11.73 -6.39
C TYR A 58 9.61 11.08 -5.38
N VAL A 59 9.35 9.81 -5.09
CA VAL A 59 10.22 8.95 -4.29
C VAL A 59 10.63 7.77 -5.15
N MET A 60 11.94 7.52 -5.25
CA MET A 60 12.45 6.32 -5.89
C MET A 60 12.49 5.18 -4.87
N LEU A 61 11.90 4.04 -5.20
CA LEU A 61 11.99 2.80 -4.43
C LEU A 61 12.87 1.81 -5.18
N GLN A 62 13.85 1.25 -4.47
CA GLN A 62 14.74 0.21 -4.97
C GLN A 62 14.48 -1.09 -4.23
N TYR A 63 14.32 -2.16 -4.99
CA TYR A 63 14.20 -3.52 -4.48
C TYR A 63 15.36 -4.37 -4.97
N THR A 64 16.06 -5.01 -4.05
CA THR A 64 17.07 -6.02 -4.38
C THR A 64 16.62 -7.33 -3.77
N ALA A 65 16.33 -8.32 -4.62
CA ALA A 65 16.04 -9.65 -4.11
C ALA A 65 17.30 -10.22 -3.42
N CYS A 66 17.14 -10.82 -2.24
CA CYS A 66 18.24 -11.31 -1.41
C CYS A 66 19.19 -12.31 -2.10
N THR A 67 18.80 -12.85 -3.25
CA THR A 67 19.52 -13.88 -4.00
C THR A 67 20.17 -13.38 -5.28
N ASP A 68 19.94 -12.14 -5.69
CA ASP A 68 20.35 -11.67 -7.02
C ASP A 68 21.48 -10.64 -6.98
N LYS A 69 22.45 -10.80 -7.89
CA LYS A 69 23.56 -9.84 -8.10
C LYS A 69 23.21 -8.80 -9.17
N ASP A 70 22.00 -8.85 -9.70
CA ASP A 70 21.51 -7.92 -10.70
C ASP A 70 21.31 -6.51 -10.15
N LEU A 71 21.17 -5.56 -11.08
CA LEU A 71 20.81 -4.19 -10.76
C LEU A 71 19.47 -4.17 -10.00
N PRO A 72 19.33 -3.33 -8.97
CA PRO A 72 18.08 -3.24 -8.21
C PRO A 72 16.94 -2.80 -9.12
N ASP A 73 15.77 -3.40 -8.93
CA ASP A 73 14.56 -2.92 -9.58
C ASP A 73 14.18 -1.55 -9.00
N GLU A 74 13.98 -0.57 -9.88
CA GLU A 74 13.63 0.79 -9.48
C GLU A 74 12.19 1.15 -9.85
N TYR A 75 11.48 1.78 -8.91
CA TYR A 75 10.10 2.17 -9.06
C TYR A 75 9.89 3.58 -8.54
N MET A 76 9.30 4.44 -9.37
CA MET A 76 8.97 5.80 -9.00
C MET A 76 7.58 5.83 -8.37
N VAL A 77 7.47 6.41 -7.18
CA VAL A 77 6.21 6.63 -6.46
C VAL A 77 5.94 8.13 -6.38
N ASN A 78 4.73 8.55 -6.72
CA ASN A 78 4.23 9.87 -6.41
C ASN A 78 3.48 9.79 -5.06
N PRO A 79 3.99 10.39 -3.99
CA PRO A 79 3.35 10.35 -2.67
C PRO A 79 2.09 11.23 -2.58
N ASP A 80 1.94 12.24 -3.45
CA ASP A 80 0.79 13.14 -3.43
C ASP A 80 -0.46 12.45 -4.00
N ASP A 81 -0.30 11.78 -5.14
CA ASP A 81 -1.39 11.09 -5.85
C ASP A 81 -1.46 9.58 -5.54
N TRP A 82 -0.52 9.06 -4.75
CA TRP A 82 -0.34 7.63 -4.49
C TRP A 82 -0.32 6.78 -5.78
N THR A 83 0.46 7.22 -6.78
CA THR A 83 0.68 6.48 -8.03
C THR A 83 2.08 5.89 -8.09
N CYS A 84 2.27 4.84 -8.89
CA CYS A 84 3.55 4.17 -9.03
C CYS A 84 3.81 3.79 -10.49
N SER A 85 5.08 3.85 -10.92
CA SER A 85 5.50 3.45 -12.28
C SER A 85 5.45 1.95 -12.55
N CYS A 86 5.21 1.11 -11.53
CA CYS A 86 5.21 -0.34 -11.72
C CYS A 86 4.03 -0.81 -12.59
N VAL A 87 4.25 -1.87 -13.37
CA VAL A 87 3.27 -2.44 -14.31
C VAL A 87 1.90 -2.69 -13.64
N PHE A 88 1.89 -3.14 -12.38
CA PHE A 88 0.65 -3.38 -11.66
C PHE A 88 -0.18 -2.10 -11.47
N SER A 89 0.44 -1.01 -11.00
CA SER A 89 -0.27 0.24 -10.75
C SER A 89 -0.75 0.86 -12.05
N VAL A 90 0.09 0.89 -13.09
CA VAL A 90 -0.26 1.52 -14.37
C VAL A 90 -1.32 0.74 -15.16
N THR A 91 -1.41 -0.59 -15.00
CA THR A 91 -2.40 -1.41 -15.73
C THR A 91 -3.68 -1.67 -14.94
N ARG A 92 -3.61 -1.82 -13.62
CA ARG A 92 -4.76 -2.15 -12.77
C ARG A 92 -5.38 -0.94 -12.09
N LEU A 93 -4.64 0.16 -11.96
CA LEU A 93 -5.05 1.34 -11.20
C LEU A 93 -5.45 0.98 -9.75
N LEU A 94 -4.78 -0.03 -9.19
CA LEU A 94 -4.97 -0.52 -7.83
C LEU A 94 -3.70 -0.29 -7.01
N PRO A 95 -3.80 -0.20 -5.66
CA PRO A 95 -2.65 -0.08 -4.78
C PRO A 95 -1.65 -1.22 -5.03
N CYS A 96 -0.43 -0.86 -5.44
CA CYS A 96 0.66 -1.82 -5.64
C CYS A 96 1.48 -1.99 -4.37
N ARG A 97 2.29 -3.05 -4.31
CA ARG A 97 3.15 -3.35 -3.16
C ARG A 97 4.11 -2.20 -2.78
N HIS A 98 4.56 -1.42 -3.77
CA HIS A 98 5.48 -0.29 -3.56
C HIS A 98 4.81 0.84 -2.76
N ILE A 99 3.61 1.24 -3.19
CA ILE A 99 2.81 2.25 -2.49
C ILE A 99 2.45 1.75 -1.08
N ILE A 100 2.01 0.49 -0.97
CA ILE A 100 1.62 -0.11 0.31
C ILE A 100 2.81 -0.11 1.28
N TYR A 101 3.98 -0.60 0.84
CA TYR A 101 5.19 -0.62 1.65
C TYR A 101 5.60 0.79 2.07
N TYR A 102 5.71 1.72 1.13
CA TYR A 102 6.15 3.09 1.41
C TYR A 102 5.20 3.80 2.39
N ARG A 103 3.89 3.64 2.23
CA ARG A 103 2.88 4.18 3.16
C ARG A 103 3.06 3.64 4.57
N LYS A 104 3.27 2.33 4.72
CA LYS A 104 3.46 1.71 6.04
C LYS A 104 4.78 2.14 6.68
N ALA A 105 5.87 2.16 5.92
CA ALA A 105 7.18 2.58 6.40
C ALA A 105 7.16 4.03 6.89
N THR A 106 6.55 4.93 6.11
CA THR A 106 6.42 6.34 6.49
C THR A 106 5.42 6.54 7.63
N THR A 107 4.23 5.92 7.60
CA THR A 107 3.26 6.08 8.71
C THR A 107 3.84 5.62 10.06
N SER A 108 4.64 4.54 10.08
CA SER A 108 5.33 4.09 11.30
C SER A 108 6.44 5.04 11.75
N GLN A 109 7.20 5.63 10.83
CA GLN A 109 8.15 6.70 11.16
C GLN A 109 7.43 7.92 11.71
N TYR A 110 6.25 8.23 11.15
CA TYR A 110 5.44 9.35 11.59
C TYR A 110 4.89 9.12 13.02
N ALA A 111 4.40 7.91 13.31
CA ALA A 111 3.98 7.55 14.66
C ALA A 111 5.13 7.58 15.69
N HIS A 112 6.39 7.36 15.28
CA HIS A 112 7.53 7.41 16.20
C HIS A 112 7.92 8.85 16.59
N TYR A 113 7.83 9.85 15.70
CA TYR A 113 8.18 11.23 16.09
C TYR A 113 7.14 11.86 17.03
N GLU A 114 5.85 11.53 16.90
CA GLU A 114 4.78 12.07 17.77
C GLU A 114 4.83 11.53 19.21
N ASN A 115 5.55 10.43 19.46
CA ASN A 115 5.70 9.86 20.80
C ASN A 115 7.00 10.28 21.50
N VAL A 116 7.84 11.09 20.85
CA VAL A 116 9.15 11.56 21.39
C VAL A 116 9.13 13.08 21.65
N HIS A 117 8.02 13.76 21.37
CA HIS A 117 7.75 15.17 21.66
C HIS A 117 6.42 15.34 22.38
#